data_AF-A0A1W1VVE3-F1
#
_entry.id   AF-A0A1W1VVE3-F1
#
_cell.length_a   1.000
_cell.length_b   1.000
_cell.length_c   1.000
_cell.angle_alpha   90.00
_cell.angle_beta   90.00
_cell.angle_gamma   90.00
#
_symmetry.space_group_name_H-M   'P 1'
#
loop_
_entity.id
_entity.type
_entity.pdbx_description
1 polymer ?
#
loop_
_entity_poly.entity_id
_entity_poly.type
_entity_poly.pdbx_seq_one_letter_code
_entity_poly.pdbx_strand_id
1 'polypeptide(L)'
;MTDGIQASLHTLAVHQPVAASLARFCASLLLFVLLGLLAVAAWLMRRQLTWKYAARVVVSLTVATVLTLLTNHLVLDPRPFVVEHYSPLAHASADNGFPSDHTLVAALFVGWAGWLNRRWSLAFALGLAAIILGRLAIGAHHSLDVLGSLVFAALGIFTASKWPFPPSWQHRPLLPFLT
;
A
#
# COMPACT_ATOMS: atom_id res chain seq x y z
N MET A 1 9.97 -3.42 21.91
CA MET A 1 10.61 -2.11 21.67
C MET A 1 9.50 -1.09 21.61
N THR A 2 9.52 -0.03 22.41
CA THR A 2 8.44 0.97 22.41
C THR A 2 8.58 1.85 21.17
N ASP A 3 7.74 1.62 20.16
CA ASP A 3 7.66 2.47 18.98
C ASP A 3 7.02 3.82 19.35
N GLY A 4 7.85 4.83 19.59
CA GLY A 4 7.40 6.15 20.02
C GLY A 4 6.51 6.87 19.00
N ILE A 5 6.68 6.62 17.70
CA ILE A 5 5.87 7.26 16.66
C ILE A 5 4.46 6.66 16.70
N GLN A 6 4.38 5.33 16.68
CA GLN A 6 3.11 4.61 16.76
C GLN A 6 2.37 4.95 18.06
N ALA A 7 3.05 4.90 19.21
CA ALA A 7 2.46 5.20 20.50
C ALA A 7 1.93 6.64 20.58
N SER A 8 2.66 7.62 20.02
CA SER A 8 2.21 9.02 19.98
C SER A 8 0.97 9.21 19.12
N LEU A 9 0.94 8.59 17.93
CA LEU A 9 -0.22 8.64 17.03
C LEU A 9 -1.44 7.95 17.63
N HIS A 10 -1.24 6.80 18.27
CA HIS A 10 -2.31 6.06 18.93
C HIS A 10 -2.88 6.83 20.12
N THR A 11 -2.01 7.39 20.96
CA THR A 11 -2.42 8.23 22.10
C THR A 11 -3.24 9.43 21.62
N LEU A 12 -2.79 10.13 20.58
CA LEU A 12 -3.54 11.25 20.00
C LEU A 12 -4.92 10.80 19.49
N ALA A 13 -4.98 9.67 18.77
CA ALA A 13 -6.22 9.15 18.22
C ALA A 13 -7.20 8.67 19.29
N VAL A 14 -6.73 8.09 20.39
CA VAL A 14 -7.58 7.67 21.52
C VAL A 14 -8.22 8.87 22.23
N HIS A 15 -7.50 9.97 22.39
CA HIS A 15 -7.99 11.13 23.16
C HIS A 15 -8.81 12.13 22.34
N GLN A 16 -8.76 12.06 21.00
CA GLN A 16 -9.43 13.02 20.12
C GLN A 16 -10.41 12.31 19.17
N PRO A 17 -11.73 12.53 19.29
CA PRO A 17 -12.73 11.76 18.54
C PRO A 17 -12.63 11.94 17.02
N VAL A 18 -12.23 13.15 16.58
CA VAL A 18 -11.97 13.46 15.17
C VAL A 18 -10.76 12.66 14.67
N ALA A 19 -9.66 12.64 15.43
CA ALA A 19 -8.47 11.87 15.08
C ALA A 19 -8.75 10.36 15.05
N ALA A 20 -9.54 9.86 16.00
CA ALA A 20 -10.00 8.46 16.01
C ALA A 20 -10.77 8.10 14.74
N SER A 21 -11.72 8.96 14.34
CA SER A 21 -12.57 8.73 13.17
C SER A 21 -11.78 8.75 11.87
N LEU A 22 -10.86 9.72 11.74
CA LEU A 22 -9.93 9.79 10.61
C LEU A 22 -9.02 8.56 10.56
N ALA A 23 -8.46 8.14 11.70
CA ALA A 23 -7.59 6.97 11.77
C ALA A 23 -8.32 5.69 11.31
N ARG A 24 -9.56 5.46 11.79
CA ARG A 24 -10.38 4.31 11.37
C ARG A 24 -10.68 4.34 9.87
N PHE A 25 -11.08 5.50 9.34
CA PHE A 25 -11.35 5.66 7.91
C PHE A 25 -10.12 5.38 7.06
N CYS A 26 -8.98 6.02 7.39
CA CYS A 26 -7.72 5.86 6.69
C CYS A 26 -7.19 4.42 6.77
N ALA A 27 -7.34 3.75 7.90
CA ALA A 27 -6.83 2.39 8.11
C ALA A 27 -7.69 1.29 7.49
N SER A 28 -8.99 1.54 7.25
CA SER A 28 -9.96 0.49 6.90
C SER A 28 -10.64 0.71 5.55
N LEU A 29 -10.96 1.95 5.17
CA LEU A 29 -11.78 2.26 3.99
C LEU A 29 -10.98 2.92 2.87
N LEU A 30 -9.98 3.73 3.21
CA LEU A 30 -9.24 4.53 2.23
C LEU A 30 -8.54 3.69 1.17
N LEU A 31 -8.05 2.48 1.49
CA LEU A 31 -7.44 1.59 0.50
C LEU A 31 -8.42 1.23 -0.63
N PHE A 32 -9.67 0.94 -0.29
CA PHE A 32 -10.73 0.64 -1.28
C PHE A 32 -11.09 1.87 -2.12
N VAL A 33 -11.07 3.06 -1.50
CA VAL A 33 -11.24 4.33 -2.23
C VAL A 33 -10.11 4.52 -3.25
N LEU A 34 -8.85 4.30 -2.84
CA LEU A 34 -7.71 4.39 -3.76
C LEU A 34 -7.79 3.36 -4.88
N LEU A 35 -8.22 2.13 -4.59
CA LEU A 35 -8.45 1.11 -5.62
C LEU A 35 -9.51 1.56 -6.63
N GLY A 36 -10.63 2.10 -6.16
CA GLY A 36 -11.68 2.66 -7.01
C GLY A 36 -11.18 3.82 -7.88
N LEU A 37 -10.40 4.74 -7.29
CA LEU A 37 -9.77 5.85 -8.03
C LEU A 37 -8.79 5.33 -9.08
N LEU A 38 -8.04 4.27 -8.79
CA LEU A 38 -7.09 3.68 -9.74
C LEU A 38 -7.83 3.04 -10.92
N ALA A 39 -8.92 2.33 -10.63
CA ALA A 39 -9.78 1.74 -11.65
C ALA A 39 -10.41 2.81 -12.55
N VAL A 40 -10.92 3.91 -11.96
CA VAL A 40 -11.44 5.06 -12.72
C VAL A 40 -10.34 5.69 -13.58
N ALA A 41 -9.15 5.94 -13.03
CA ALA A 41 -8.03 6.48 -13.79
C ALA A 41 -7.64 5.57 -14.95
N ALA A 42 -7.54 4.26 -14.72
CA ALA A 42 -7.24 3.27 -15.76
C ALA A 42 -8.33 3.22 -16.84
N TRP A 43 -9.62 3.35 -16.46
CA TRP A 43 -10.74 3.38 -17.40
C TRP A 43 -10.74 4.64 -18.28
N LEU A 44 -10.55 5.82 -17.67
CA LEU A 44 -10.42 7.09 -18.38
C LEU A 44 -9.23 7.07 -19.35
N MET A 45 -8.18 6.34 -18.98
CA MET A 45 -6.95 6.20 -19.75
C MET A 45 -6.85 4.86 -20.49
N ARG A 46 -7.96 4.15 -20.71
CA ARG A 46 -7.97 2.78 -21.27
C ARG A 46 -7.23 2.63 -22.60
N ARG A 47 -7.22 3.69 -23.42
CA ARG A 47 -6.49 3.74 -24.70
C ARG A 47 -4.97 3.76 -24.55
N GLN A 48 -4.47 4.12 -23.37
CA GLN A 48 -3.05 4.15 -23.02
C GLN A 48 -2.59 2.87 -22.31
N LEU A 49 -3.52 1.96 -21.98
CA LEU A 49 -3.19 0.68 -21.36
C LEU A 49 -2.56 -0.26 -22.39
N THR A 50 -1.33 -0.70 -22.09
CA THR A 50 -0.55 -1.60 -22.95
C THR A 50 -0.20 -2.88 -22.22
N TRP A 51 0.20 -3.91 -22.97
CA TRP A 51 0.72 -5.14 -22.38
C TRP A 51 1.92 -4.89 -21.46
N LYS A 52 2.77 -3.90 -21.79
CA LYS A 52 3.89 -3.48 -20.94
C LYS A 52 3.41 -2.92 -19.59
N TYR A 53 2.33 -2.13 -19.58
CA TYR A 53 1.74 -1.63 -18.33
C TYR A 53 1.24 -2.79 -17.46
N ALA A 54 0.44 -3.70 -18.03
CA ALA A 54 -0.09 -4.85 -17.32
C ALA A 54 1.03 -5.74 -16.74
N ALA A 55 2.06 -6.01 -17.55
CA ALA A 55 3.21 -6.80 -17.12
C ALA A 55 3.99 -6.14 -15.96
N ARG A 56 4.16 -4.81 -15.99
CA ARG A 56 4.78 -4.07 -14.88
C ARG A 56 3.99 -4.18 -13.58
N VAL A 57 2.66 -4.07 -13.64
CA VAL A 57 1.77 -4.27 -12.49
C VAL A 57 1.97 -5.68 -11.91
N VAL A 58 1.92 -6.72 -12.76
CA VAL A 58 2.08 -8.11 -12.33
C VAL A 58 3.46 -8.37 -11.73
N VAL A 59 4.54 -7.94 -12.39
CA VAL A 59 5.91 -8.15 -11.89
C VAL A 59 6.13 -7.43 -10.56
N SER A 60 5.71 -6.16 -10.46
CA SER A 60 5.90 -5.40 -9.22
C SER A 60 5.12 -5.98 -8.04
N LEU A 61 3.87 -6.41 -8.27
CA LEU A 61 3.07 -7.11 -7.27
C LEU A 61 3.73 -8.42 -6.85
N THR A 62 4.16 -9.23 -7.81
CA THR A 62 4.76 -10.54 -7.55
C THR A 62 6.03 -10.41 -6.71
N VAL A 63 6.93 -9.51 -7.09
CA VAL A 63 8.17 -9.26 -6.33
C VAL A 63 7.86 -8.80 -4.91
N ALA A 64 6.95 -7.83 -4.75
CA ALA A 64 6.55 -7.33 -3.44
C ALA A 64 5.92 -8.44 -2.57
N THR A 65 5.01 -9.24 -3.13
CA THR A 65 4.37 -10.37 -2.42
C THR A 65 5.38 -11.45 -2.05
N VAL A 66 6.34 -11.78 -2.92
CA VAL A 66 7.40 -12.76 -2.59
C VAL A 66 8.23 -12.26 -1.42
N LEU A 67 8.63 -10.99 -1.41
CA LEU A 67 9.36 -10.40 -0.28
C LEU A 67 8.54 -10.43 1.01
N THR A 68 7.25 -10.10 0.95
CA THR A 68 6.32 -10.22 2.08
C THR A 68 6.26 -11.66 2.59
N LEU A 69 6.02 -12.64 1.73
CA LEU A 69 5.92 -14.05 2.15
C LEU A 69 7.22 -14.56 2.78
N LEU A 70 8.37 -14.24 2.17
CA LEU A 70 9.66 -14.64 2.72
C LEU A 70 9.89 -14.02 4.09
N THR A 71 9.60 -12.72 4.26
CA THR A 71 9.90 -12.01 5.51
C THR A 71 8.87 -12.23 6.61
N ASN A 72 7.61 -12.49 6.26
CA ASN A 72 6.56 -12.84 7.22
C ASN A 72 6.89 -14.10 8.03
N HIS A 73 7.67 -15.03 7.44
CA HIS A 73 8.14 -16.23 8.15
C HIS A 73 9.47 -16.04 8.89
N LEU A 74 10.20 -14.97 8.61
CA LEU A 74 11.53 -14.72 9.17
C LEU A 74 11.51 -13.67 10.28
N VAL A 75 10.55 -12.74 10.24
CA VAL A 75 10.40 -11.64 11.19
C VAL A 75 9.12 -11.86 11.98
N LEU A 76 9.27 -12.32 13.22
CA LEU A 76 8.17 -12.39 14.18
C LEU A 76 7.96 -11.01 14.80
N ASP A 77 6.88 -10.35 14.42
CA ASP A 77 6.45 -9.05 14.93
C ASP A 77 5.01 -9.16 15.46
N PRO A 78 4.82 -9.55 16.74
CA PRO A 78 3.51 -9.48 17.36
C PRO A 78 3.04 -8.02 17.37
N ARG A 79 1.82 -7.76 16.90
CA ARG A 79 1.30 -6.40 16.70
C ARG A 79 1.26 -5.60 18.01
N PRO A 80 1.32 -4.24 17.95
CA PRO A 80 1.35 -3.39 19.13
C PRO A 80 0.25 -3.70 20.15
N PHE A 81 -1.00 -3.84 19.70
CA PHE A 81 -2.15 -4.11 20.57
C PHE A 81 -2.08 -5.49 21.26
N VAL A 82 -1.35 -6.46 20.69
CA VAL A 82 -1.13 -7.78 21.29
C VAL A 82 -0.12 -7.68 22.42
N VAL A 83 0.99 -6.96 22.18
CA VAL A 83 2.08 -6.80 23.15
C VAL A 83 1.70 -5.88 24.31
N GLU A 84 0.97 -4.80 24.02
CA GLU A 84 0.60 -3.76 24.99
C GLU A 84 -0.80 -3.96 25.58
N HIS A 85 -1.48 -5.06 25.23
CA HIS A 85 -2.76 -5.49 25.81
C HIS A 85 -3.89 -4.45 25.75
N TYR A 86 -4.04 -3.76 24.62
CA TYR A 86 -5.15 -2.85 24.36
C TYR A 86 -6.01 -3.31 23.18
N SER A 87 -7.19 -2.71 23.02
CA SER A 87 -8.05 -2.94 21.86
C SER A 87 -7.74 -1.92 20.76
N PRO A 88 -7.42 -2.34 19.52
CA PRO A 88 -7.16 -1.42 18.42
C PRO A 88 -8.43 -0.61 18.08
N LEU A 89 -8.25 0.60 17.55
CA LEU A 89 -9.39 1.50 17.25
C LEU A 89 -10.27 0.99 16.11
N ALA A 90 -9.74 0.08 15.28
CA ALA A 90 -10.45 -0.63 14.22
C ALA A 90 -10.02 -2.10 14.21
N HIS A 91 -10.81 -2.95 13.55
CA HIS A 91 -10.50 -4.37 13.44
C HIS A 91 -9.11 -4.61 12.82
N ALA A 92 -8.30 -5.42 13.50
CA ALA A 92 -7.03 -5.94 13.02
C ALA A 92 -6.90 -7.39 13.50
N SER A 93 -6.45 -8.29 12.62
CA SER A 93 -6.13 -9.66 12.98
C SER A 93 -4.94 -9.70 13.96
N ALA A 94 -4.89 -10.71 14.82
CA ALA A 94 -3.77 -10.93 15.76
C ALA A 94 -2.65 -11.81 15.14
N ASP A 95 -2.52 -11.77 13.81
CA ASP A 95 -1.44 -12.41 13.08
C ASP A 95 -0.16 -11.57 13.14
N ASN A 96 0.89 -12.04 12.45
CA ASN A 96 2.16 -11.35 12.36
C ASN A 96 1.98 -9.95 11.73
N GLY A 97 2.53 -8.92 12.38
CA GLY A 97 2.40 -7.52 11.98
C GLY A 97 3.28 -7.12 10.80
N PHE A 98 4.43 -7.79 10.64
CA PHE A 98 5.41 -7.45 9.61
C PHE A 98 5.25 -8.29 8.33
N PRO A 99 5.20 -7.66 7.14
CA PRO A 99 4.99 -6.23 6.87
C PRO A 99 3.50 -5.83 6.86
N SER A 100 3.21 -4.54 6.79
CA SER A 100 1.84 -3.99 6.65
C SER A 100 1.28 -4.14 5.22
N ASP A 101 0.34 -5.07 5.02
CA ASP A 101 -0.34 -5.29 3.73
C ASP A 101 -1.00 -4.04 3.14
N HIS A 102 -1.70 -3.26 3.97
CA HIS A 102 -2.38 -2.04 3.52
C HIS A 102 -1.38 -1.00 2.99
N THR A 103 -0.25 -0.85 3.67
CA THR A 103 0.83 0.04 3.24
C THR A 103 1.47 -0.46 1.96
N LEU A 104 1.73 -1.77 1.86
CA LEU A 104 2.35 -2.41 0.68
C LEU A 104 1.52 -2.14 -0.58
N VAL A 105 0.22 -2.45 -0.53
CA VAL A 105 -0.69 -2.29 -1.66
C VAL A 105 -0.87 -0.81 -2.01
N ALA A 106 -1.06 0.06 -1.02
CA ALA A 106 -1.17 1.50 -1.26
C ALA A 106 0.10 2.07 -1.92
N ALA A 107 1.29 1.60 -1.53
CA ALA A 107 2.55 2.03 -2.13
C ALA A 107 2.72 1.52 -3.57
N LEU A 108 2.28 0.30 -3.88
CA LEU A 108 2.21 -0.19 -5.26
C LEU A 108 1.26 0.67 -6.11
N PHE A 109 0.11 1.09 -5.58
CA PHE A 109 -0.81 1.97 -6.30
C PHE A 109 -0.17 3.31 -6.69
N VAL A 110 0.73 3.87 -5.87
CA VAL A 110 1.49 5.09 -6.24
C VAL A 110 2.28 4.85 -7.53
N GLY A 111 3.02 3.74 -7.61
CA GLY A 111 3.81 3.39 -8.78
C GLY A 111 2.94 3.10 -10.01
N TRP A 112 1.85 2.35 -9.83
CA TRP A 112 0.92 1.99 -10.91
C TRP A 112 0.20 3.22 -11.47
N ALA A 113 -0.24 4.14 -10.61
CA ALA A 113 -0.80 5.43 -11.00
C ALA A 113 0.25 6.28 -11.73
N GLY A 114 1.50 6.29 -11.25
CA GLY A 114 2.61 7.00 -11.90
C GLY A 114 2.90 6.51 -13.32
N TRP A 115 2.77 5.20 -13.58
CA TRP A 115 2.90 4.64 -14.93
C TRP A 115 1.73 4.95 -15.85
N LEU A 116 0.52 5.16 -15.32
CA LEU A 116 -0.60 5.68 -16.12
C LEU A 116 -0.35 7.14 -16.47
N ASN A 117 -0.20 7.99 -15.45
CA ASN A 117 0.12 9.39 -15.60
C ASN A 117 0.65 9.96 -14.28
N ARG A 118 1.83 10.59 -14.36
CA ARG A 118 2.57 11.13 -13.22
C ARG A 118 1.74 12.09 -12.34
N ARG A 119 0.72 12.75 -12.90
CA ARG A 119 -0.18 13.65 -12.14
C ARG A 119 -0.99 12.91 -11.06
N TRP A 120 -1.36 11.65 -11.29
CA TRP A 120 -2.08 10.86 -10.29
C TRP A 120 -1.17 10.41 -9.14
N SER A 121 0.13 10.27 -9.38
CA SER A 121 1.09 9.79 -8.38
C SER A 121 1.05 10.60 -7.08
N LEU A 122 0.82 11.92 -7.15
CA LEU A 122 0.75 12.76 -5.96
C LEU A 122 -0.49 12.43 -5.12
N ALA A 123 -1.67 12.30 -5.75
CA ALA A 123 -2.91 11.96 -5.04
C ALA A 123 -2.79 10.59 -4.34
N PHE A 124 -2.22 9.59 -5.02
CA PHE A 124 -1.97 8.28 -4.42
C PHE A 124 -0.92 8.33 -3.32
N ALA A 125 0.13 9.16 -3.44
CA ALA A 125 1.14 9.32 -2.39
C ALA A 125 0.57 9.96 -1.12
N LEU A 126 -0.33 10.94 -1.26
CA LEU A 126 -1.07 11.52 -0.14
C LEU A 126 -2.00 10.48 0.51
N GLY A 127 -2.68 9.68 -0.31
CA GLY A 127 -3.50 8.56 0.17
C GLY A 127 -2.67 7.52 0.94
N LEU A 128 -1.49 7.14 0.43
CA LEU A 128 -0.54 6.28 1.11
C LEU A 128 -0.12 6.87 2.47
N ALA A 129 0.26 8.15 2.52
CA ALA A 129 0.64 8.80 3.77
C ALA A 129 -0.51 8.77 4.79
N ALA A 130 -1.74 9.03 4.36
CA ALA A 130 -2.93 8.93 5.20
C ALA A 130 -3.17 7.49 5.70
N ILE A 131 -3.02 6.47 4.84
CA ILE A 131 -3.10 5.06 5.24
C ILE A 131 -2.05 4.74 6.30
N ILE A 132 -0.79 5.14 6.09
CA ILE A 132 0.30 4.94 7.06
C ILE A 132 -0.07 5.52 8.42
N LEU A 133 -0.47 6.80 8.46
CA LEU A 133 -0.88 7.45 9.69
C LEU A 133 -2.06 6.72 10.34
N GLY A 134 -3.05 6.29 9.54
CA GLY A 134 -4.18 5.51 10.00
C GLY A 134 -3.76 4.18 10.65
N ARG A 135 -2.91 3.38 9.98
CA ARG A 135 -2.48 2.06 10.48
C ARG A 135 -1.71 2.16 11.80
N LEU A 136 -0.85 3.17 11.95
CA LEU A 136 -0.12 3.44 13.19
C LEU A 136 -1.07 3.97 14.29
N ALA A 137 -1.95 4.90 13.95
CA ALA A 137 -2.88 5.53 14.89
C ALA A 137 -3.95 4.56 15.43
N ILE A 138 -4.42 3.59 14.63
CA ILE A 138 -5.35 2.57 15.15
C ILE A 138 -4.66 1.53 16.05
N GLY A 139 -3.32 1.55 16.11
CA GLY A 139 -2.53 0.61 16.91
C GLY A 139 -2.32 -0.77 16.26
N ALA A 140 -2.44 -0.86 14.93
CA ALA A 140 -2.40 -2.15 14.23
C ALA A 140 -1.01 -2.62 13.82
N HIS A 141 -0.04 -1.70 13.71
CA HIS A 141 1.29 -1.97 13.18
C HIS A 141 2.33 -1.07 13.86
N HIS A 142 3.55 -1.58 13.96
CA HIS A 142 4.74 -0.79 14.23
C HIS A 142 5.17 -0.01 12.98
N SER A 143 5.97 1.03 13.18
CA SER A 143 6.56 1.88 12.16
C SER A 143 7.52 1.09 11.26
N LEU A 144 8.15 0.04 11.79
CA LEU A 144 8.99 -0.86 10.99
C LEU A 144 8.18 -1.69 10.00
N ASP A 145 6.96 -2.11 10.34
CA ASP A 145 6.06 -2.85 9.42
C ASP A 145 5.72 -2.01 8.20
N VAL A 146 5.43 -0.73 8.46
CA VAL A 146 5.17 0.28 7.43
C VAL A 146 6.41 0.49 6.57
N LEU A 147 7.58 0.70 7.19
CA LEU A 147 8.83 0.94 6.47
C LEU A 147 9.22 -0.26 5.59
N GLY A 148 9.10 -1.48 6.11
CA GLY A 148 9.35 -2.71 5.35
C GLY A 148 8.46 -2.81 4.11
N SER A 149 7.18 -2.49 4.27
CA SER A 149 6.22 -2.46 3.15
C SER A 149 6.60 -1.44 2.07
N LEU A 150 7.05 -0.25 2.47
CA LEU A 150 7.51 0.78 1.53
C LEU A 150 8.73 0.30 0.75
N VAL A 151 9.69 -0.34 1.42
CA VAL A 151 10.88 -0.90 0.78
C VAL A 151 10.50 -2.00 -0.21
N PHE A 152 9.61 -2.94 0.16
CA PHE A 152 9.20 -4.03 -0.72
C PHE A 152 8.43 -3.53 -1.95
N ALA A 153 7.51 -2.59 -1.77
CA ALA A 153 6.82 -1.96 -2.89
C ALA A 153 7.80 -1.22 -3.81
N ALA A 154 8.77 -0.48 -3.25
CA ALA A 154 9.79 0.23 -4.04
C ALA A 154 10.67 -0.75 -4.85
N LEU A 155 11.09 -1.86 -4.25
CA LEU A 155 11.85 -2.92 -4.93
C LEU A 155 11.03 -3.57 -6.05
N GLY A 156 9.74 -3.84 -5.82
CA GLY A 156 8.84 -4.36 -6.84
C GLY A 156 8.68 -3.40 -8.03
N ILE A 157 8.39 -2.12 -7.76
CA ILE A 157 8.26 -1.08 -8.78
C ILE A 157 9.58 -0.86 -9.53
N PHE A 158 10.72 -0.84 -8.83
CA PHE A 158 12.03 -0.70 -9.45
C PHE A 158 12.33 -1.87 -10.39
N THR A 159 12.13 -3.10 -9.91
CA THR A 159 12.35 -4.32 -10.70
C THR A 159 11.48 -4.33 -11.95
N ALA A 160 10.19 -4.06 -11.82
CA ALA A 160 9.27 -3.95 -12.95
C ALA A 160 9.64 -2.81 -13.92
N SER A 161 10.19 -1.70 -13.42
CA SER A 161 10.59 -0.58 -14.28
C SER A 161 11.81 -0.91 -15.14
N LYS A 162 12.73 -1.74 -14.62
CA LYS A 162 13.97 -2.14 -15.28
C LYS A 162 13.84 -3.44 -16.07
N TRP A 163 12.76 -4.21 -15.86
CA TRP A 163 12.56 -5.49 -16.54
C TRP A 163 12.49 -5.31 -18.07
N PRO A 164 13.27 -6.09 -18.84
CA PRO A 164 13.36 -5.98 -20.30
C PRO A 164 12.16 -6.65 -20.97
N PHE A 165 10.97 -6.06 -20.83
CA PHE A 165 9.77 -6.56 -21.52
C PHE A 165 9.94 -6.49 -23.04
N PRO A 166 9.30 -7.41 -23.79
CA PRO A 166 9.35 -7.40 -25.25
C PRO A 166 9.00 -6.02 -25.84
N PRO A 167 9.78 -5.48 -26.79
CA PRO A 167 9.51 -4.17 -27.38
C PRO A 167 8.10 -4.07 -27.99
N SER A 168 7.59 -5.17 -28.53
CA SER A 168 6.23 -5.28 -29.07
C SER A 168 5.14 -4.95 -28.05
N TRP A 169 5.38 -5.17 -26.75
CA TRP A 169 4.41 -4.92 -25.69
C TRP A 169 4.28 -3.44 -25.32
N GLN A 170 5.24 -2.60 -25.72
CA GLN A 170 5.24 -1.18 -25.39
C GLN A 170 4.08 -0.42 -26.03
N HIS A 171 3.68 -0.83 -27.24
CA HIS A 171 2.64 -0.17 -28.02
C HIS A 171 1.44 -1.08 -28.28
N ARG A 172 1.53 -2.37 -27.94
CA ARG A 172 0.40 -3.30 -28.10
C ARG A 172 -0.70 -2.92 -27.09
N PRO A 173 -1.90 -2.51 -27.54
CA PRO A 173 -2.99 -2.16 -26.66
C PRO A 173 -3.44 -3.37 -25.86
N LEU A 174 -3.75 -3.17 -24.58
CA LEU A 174 -4.28 -4.20 -23.71
C LEU A 174 -5.76 -4.51 -24.03
N LEU A 175 -6.51 -3.48 -24.44
CA LEU A 175 -7.95 -3.55 -24.70
C LEU A 175 -8.26 -3.10 -26.14
N PRO A 176 -7.91 -3.91 -27.18
CA PRO A 176 -7.97 -3.50 -28.59
C PRO A 176 -9.39 -3.23 -29.11
N PHE A 177 -10.43 -3.74 -28.45
CA PHE A 177 -11.82 -3.55 -28.87
C PHE A 177 -12.48 -2.29 -28.27
N LEU A 178 -11.79 -1.60 -27.34
CA LEU A 178 -12.28 -0.39 -26.67
C LEU A 178 -11.57 0.89 -27.14
N THR A 179 -10.68 0.77 -28.13
CA THR A 179 -9.90 1.86 -28.72
C THR A 179 -10.63 2.52 -29.86
#